data_AF-A0A6A8Q576-F1
#
_entry.id   AF-A0A6A8Q576-F1
#
_cell.length_a   1.000
_cell.length_b   1.000
_cell.length_c   1.000
_cell.angle_alpha   90.00
_cell.angle_beta   90.00
_cell.angle_gamma   90.00
#
_symmetry.space_group_name_H-M   'P 1'
#
loop_
_entity.id
_entity.type
_entity.pdbx_description
1 polymer ?
#
loop_
_entity_poly.entity_id
_entity_poly.type
_entity_poly.pdbx_seq_one_letter_code
_entity_poly.pdbx_strand_id
1 'polypeptide(L)'
;MNFLKKKKGLSHEDLQGLKDLGDLGEMIRKLPSQQFSNLCSGYTKAINKAFDRRGSLFQPNLKRKAVEGNEYLLTLVRYIHLNPVIHDFVESPEQWVYSSLKAYTSDLPTNIHRETIFRWFGGKKSFQQYHKSLLAKEIKKINEYTFE
;
A
#
# COMPACT_ATOMS: atom_id res chain seq x y z
N MET A 1 2.60 -15.05 36.46
CA MET A 1 1.63 -14.02 36.88
C MET A 1 0.29 -14.33 36.25
N ASN A 2 -0.70 -14.73 37.06
CA ASN A 2 -2.04 -15.14 36.62
C ASN A 2 -2.96 -13.93 36.41
N PHE A 3 -3.35 -13.66 35.17
CA PHE A 3 -4.24 -12.55 34.79
C PHE A 3 -5.71 -12.95 34.61
N LEU A 4 -6.23 -13.87 35.44
CA LEU A 4 -7.66 -14.20 35.41
C LEU A 4 -8.23 -14.27 36.83
N LYS A 5 -8.80 -13.17 37.30
CA LYS A 5 -9.75 -13.20 38.43
C LYS A 5 -11.14 -13.50 37.86
N LYS A 6 -11.63 -14.73 38.08
CA LYS A 6 -13.04 -15.06 37.83
C LYS A 6 -13.91 -14.27 38.83
N LYS A 7 -14.74 -13.36 38.32
CA LYS A 7 -15.76 -12.68 39.12
C LYS A 7 -16.87 -13.69 39.42
N LYS A 8 -17.15 -13.94 40.70
CA LYS A 8 -18.24 -14.85 41.14
C LYS A 8 -19.58 -14.25 40.63
N GLY A 9 -20.28 -14.98 39.77
CA GLY A 9 -21.64 -14.60 39.32
C GLY A 9 -21.90 -14.47 37.81
N LEU A 10 -20.93 -14.74 36.92
CA LEU A 10 -21.25 -14.81 35.48
C LEU A 10 -21.91 -16.17 35.15
N SER A 11 -23.15 -16.12 34.69
CA SER A 11 -23.86 -17.24 34.07
C SER A 11 -23.37 -17.46 32.63
N HIS A 12 -23.67 -18.62 32.03
CA HIS A 12 -23.31 -18.90 30.63
C HIS A 12 -24.03 -17.96 29.64
N GLU A 13 -25.15 -17.36 30.05
CA GLU A 13 -25.95 -16.41 29.28
C GLU A 13 -25.29 -15.01 29.23
N ASP A 14 -24.51 -14.64 30.25
CA ASP A 14 -23.77 -13.36 30.31
C ASP A 14 -22.57 -13.29 29.34
N LEU A 15 -22.27 -14.39 28.64
CA LEU A 15 -21.17 -14.51 27.69
C LEU A 15 -21.62 -14.34 26.22
N GLN A 16 -22.89 -13.99 25.97
CA GLN A 16 -23.42 -13.81 24.61
C GLN A 16 -22.65 -12.74 23.80
N GLY A 17 -22.10 -11.72 24.45
CA GLY A 17 -21.27 -10.68 23.79
C GLY A 17 -19.90 -11.16 23.27
N LEU A 18 -19.49 -12.41 23.54
CA LEU A 18 -18.25 -12.98 23.00
C LEU A 18 -18.42 -13.60 21.61
N LYS A 19 -19.65 -13.88 21.15
CA LYS A 19 -19.89 -14.37 19.79
C LYS A 19 -19.49 -13.34 18.73
N ASP A 20 -19.72 -12.05 19.01
CA ASP A 20 -19.41 -10.94 18.12
C ASP A 20 -17.91 -10.60 18.03
N LEU A 21 -17.06 -11.15 18.91
CA LEU A 21 -15.61 -10.91 18.88
C LEU A 21 -14.91 -11.65 17.74
N GLY A 22 -15.45 -12.78 17.29
CA GLY A 22 -14.95 -13.50 16.12
C GLY A 22 -15.10 -12.66 14.85
N ASP A 23 -16.30 -12.12 14.66
CA ASP A 23 -16.64 -11.21 13.56
C ASP A 23 -15.90 -9.89 13.67
N LEU A 24 -15.75 -9.32 14.87
CA LEU A 24 -14.94 -8.12 15.08
C LEU A 24 -13.46 -8.37 14.76
N GLY A 25 -12.91 -9.52 15.13
CA GLY A 25 -11.55 -9.92 14.79
C GLY A 25 -11.35 -10.11 13.29
N GLU A 26 -12.36 -10.62 12.58
CA GLU A 26 -12.35 -10.68 11.12
C GLU A 26 -12.49 -9.31 10.46
N MET A 27 -13.38 -8.45 10.96
CA MET A 27 -13.53 -7.08 10.52
C MET A 27 -12.22 -6.29 10.70
N ILE A 28 -11.57 -6.41 11.86
CA ILE A 28 -10.29 -5.76 12.14
C ILE A 28 -9.19 -6.28 11.21
N ARG A 29 -9.14 -7.59 10.90
CA ARG A 29 -8.21 -8.15 9.90
C ARG A 29 -8.45 -7.59 8.49
N LYS A 30 -9.69 -7.23 8.16
CA LYS A 30 -10.05 -6.60 6.88
C LYS A 30 -9.72 -5.10 6.84
N LEU A 31 -9.44 -4.44 7.97
CA LEU A 31 -9.07 -3.03 7.99
C LEU A 31 -7.67 -2.84 7.36
N PRO A 32 -7.54 -1.98 6.33
CA PRO A 32 -6.24 -1.71 5.71
C PRO A 32 -5.19 -1.23 6.73
N SER A 33 -5.60 -0.39 7.71
CA SER A 33 -4.72 0.11 8.76
C SER A 33 -4.08 -1.01 9.58
N GLN A 34 -4.82 -2.07 9.89
CA GLN A 34 -4.30 -3.21 10.63
C GLN A 34 -3.32 -4.02 9.78
N GLN A 35 -3.61 -4.22 8.49
CA GLN A 35 -2.72 -4.93 7.57
C GLN A 35 -1.38 -4.21 7.41
N PHE A 36 -1.42 -2.89 7.23
CA PHE A 36 -0.21 -2.06 7.21
C PHE A 36 0.54 -2.11 8.55
N SER A 37 -0.17 -2.03 9.69
CA SER A 37 0.45 -2.14 11.02
C SER A 37 1.21 -3.47 11.19
N ASN A 38 0.59 -4.58 10.77
CA ASN A 38 1.22 -5.90 10.81
C ASN A 38 2.45 -5.98 9.91
N LEU A 39 2.34 -5.49 8.66
CA LEU A 39 3.45 -5.45 7.69
C LEU A 39 4.63 -4.65 8.24
N CYS A 40 4.40 -3.41 8.67
CA CYS A 40 5.44 -2.51 9.18
C CYS A 40 6.07 -3.08 10.45
N SER A 41 5.27 -3.65 11.35
CA SER A 41 5.78 -4.27 12.58
C SER A 41 6.64 -5.50 12.30
N GLY A 42 6.19 -6.37 11.39
CA GLY A 42 6.94 -7.56 10.98
C GLY A 42 8.26 -7.19 10.33
N TYR A 43 8.24 -6.24 9.39
CA TYR A 43 9.43 -5.77 8.70
C TYR A 43 10.42 -5.09 9.65
N THR A 44 9.94 -4.22 10.55
CA THR A 44 10.78 -3.57 11.58
C THR A 44 11.48 -4.60 12.47
N LYS A 45 10.75 -5.63 12.92
CA LYS A 45 11.34 -6.72 13.73
C LYS A 45 12.43 -7.48 12.96
N ALA A 46 12.18 -7.79 11.69
CA ALA A 46 13.15 -8.48 10.85
C ALA A 46 14.43 -7.66 10.64
N ILE A 47 14.30 -6.37 10.31
CA ILE A 47 15.44 -5.46 10.14
C ILE A 47 16.20 -5.24 11.46
N ASN A 48 15.48 -5.01 12.56
CA ASN A 48 16.12 -4.85 13.87
C ASN A 48 16.93 -6.10 14.26
N LYS A 49 16.40 -7.30 13.99
CA LYS A 49 17.13 -8.55 14.21
C LYS A 49 18.32 -8.71 13.27
N ALA A 50 18.18 -8.37 11.99
CA ALA A 50 19.22 -8.57 10.98
C ALA A 50 20.44 -7.63 11.18
N PHE A 51 20.22 -6.43 11.71
CA PHE A 51 21.24 -5.39 11.82
C PHE A 51 21.55 -4.97 13.27
N ASP A 52 21.13 -5.77 14.26
CA ASP A 52 21.26 -5.48 15.71
C ASP A 52 20.80 -4.06 16.08
N ARG A 53 19.70 -3.62 15.47
CA ARG A 53 19.10 -2.30 15.71
C ARG A 53 17.97 -2.39 16.74
N ARG A 54 17.62 -1.24 17.31
CA ARG A 54 16.44 -1.06 18.17
C ARG A 54 15.64 0.15 17.74
N GLY A 55 14.35 0.15 18.07
CA GLY A 55 13.44 1.27 17.82
C GLY A 55 12.59 1.11 16.55
N SER A 56 11.84 2.17 16.24
CA SER A 56 10.97 2.23 15.05
C SER A 56 11.80 2.39 13.78
N LEU A 57 11.36 1.74 12.69
CA LEU A 57 11.90 1.97 11.35
C LEU A 57 11.05 2.93 10.52
N PHE A 58 9.73 2.92 10.74
CA PHE A 58 8.77 3.72 9.98
C PHE A 58 8.37 4.98 10.76
N GLN A 59 7.97 6.02 10.02
CA GLN A 59 7.36 7.21 10.60
C GLN A 59 6.02 6.85 11.28
N PRO A 60 5.66 7.52 12.39
CA PRO A 60 4.38 7.33 13.03
C PRO A 60 3.25 7.85 12.14
N ASN A 61 2.15 7.09 12.07
CA ASN A 61 0.94 7.38 11.30
C ASN A 61 1.14 7.45 9.77
N LEU A 62 0.50 6.53 9.06
CA LEU A 62 0.47 6.57 7.60
C LEU A 62 -0.44 7.69 7.12
N LYS A 63 0.07 8.54 6.22
CA LYS A 63 -0.74 9.51 5.48
C LYS A 63 -1.57 8.77 4.42
N ARG A 64 -2.84 9.16 4.26
CA ARG A 64 -3.77 8.58 3.27
C ARG A 64 -4.67 9.68 2.69
N LYS A 65 -4.89 9.62 1.37
CA LYS A 65 -5.70 10.56 0.61
C LYS A 65 -6.64 9.72 -0.25
N ALA A 66 -7.93 10.05 -0.21
CA ALA A 66 -8.91 9.35 -1.02
C ALA A 66 -8.60 9.59 -2.51
N VAL A 67 -8.66 8.55 -3.33
CA VAL A 67 -8.52 8.68 -4.78
C VAL A 67 -9.88 9.07 -5.35
N GLU A 68 -10.03 10.34 -5.66
CA GLU A 68 -11.25 10.94 -6.19
C GLU A 68 -11.16 11.04 -7.72
N GLY A 69 -11.93 10.19 -8.41
CA GLY A 69 -12.06 10.23 -9.86
C GLY A 69 -10.98 9.49 -10.64
N ASN A 70 -11.29 9.25 -11.92
CA ASN A 70 -10.45 8.45 -12.81
C ASN A 70 -9.16 9.17 -13.19
N GLU A 71 -9.19 10.49 -13.44
CA GLU A 71 -7.98 11.24 -13.78
C GLU A 71 -6.93 11.18 -12.68
N TYR A 72 -7.37 11.29 -11.42
CA TYR A 72 -6.46 11.16 -10.28
C TYR A 72 -5.90 9.74 -10.21
N LEU A 73 -6.73 8.70 -10.36
CA LEU A 73 -6.25 7.31 -10.36
C LEU A 73 -5.16 7.07 -11.44
N LEU A 74 -5.38 7.53 -12.66
CA LEU A 74 -4.42 7.37 -13.77
C LEU A 74 -3.12 8.13 -13.50
N THR A 75 -3.24 9.36 -12.98
CA THR A 75 -2.09 10.19 -12.60
C THR A 75 -1.30 9.53 -11.48
N LEU A 76 -1.97 8.95 -10.49
CA LEU A 76 -1.34 8.29 -9.33
C LEU A 76 -0.55 7.03 -9.74
N VAL A 77 -1.12 6.18 -10.60
CA VAL A 77 -0.41 5.00 -11.13
C VAL A 77 0.88 5.43 -11.84
N ARG A 78 0.78 6.46 -12.69
CA ARG A 78 1.94 7.00 -13.39
C ARG A 78 2.96 7.62 -12.43
N TYR A 79 2.51 8.37 -11.43
CA TYR A 79 3.38 8.96 -10.42
C TYR A 79 4.21 7.88 -9.71
N ILE A 80 3.57 6.80 -9.26
CA ILE A 80 4.26 5.68 -8.58
C ILE A 80 5.39 5.12 -9.45
N HIS A 81 5.15 4.98 -10.76
CA HIS A 81 6.17 4.48 -11.70
C HIS A 81 7.26 5.51 -11.99
N LEU A 82 6.96 6.81 -11.99
CA LEU A 82 7.90 7.89 -12.26
C LEU A 82 8.63 8.41 -11.02
N ASN A 83 8.19 8.05 -9.81
CA ASN A 83 8.77 8.51 -8.55
C ASN A 83 10.31 8.35 -8.47
N PRO A 84 10.90 7.23 -8.94
CA PRO A 84 12.35 7.08 -8.98
C PRO A 84 13.06 8.11 -9.87
N VAL A 85 12.42 8.54 -10.96
CA VAL A 85 12.97 9.56 -11.86
C VAL A 85 12.76 10.96 -11.29
N ILE A 86 11.58 11.22 -10.70
CA ILE A 86 11.24 12.53 -10.10
C ILE A 86 12.19 12.88 -8.96
N HIS A 87 12.65 11.89 -8.20
CA HIS A 87 13.61 12.07 -7.11
C HIS A 87 15.05 11.72 -7.50
N ASP A 88 15.37 11.75 -8.80
CA ASP A 88 16.74 11.62 -9.34
C ASP A 88 17.48 10.32 -8.94
N PHE A 89 16.75 9.24 -8.64
CA PHE A 89 17.36 7.93 -8.37
C PHE A 89 17.80 7.21 -9.64
N VAL A 90 17.10 7.44 -10.76
CA VAL A 90 17.35 6.83 -12.08
C VAL A 90 16.95 7.78 -13.20
N GLU A 91 17.54 7.61 -14.38
CA GLU A 91 17.22 8.44 -15.57
C GLU A 91 15.93 7.99 -16.26
N SER A 92 15.55 6.72 -16.11
CA SER A 92 14.34 6.16 -16.69
C SER A 92 13.60 5.24 -15.71
N PRO A 93 12.25 5.21 -15.74
CA PRO A 93 11.49 4.41 -14.77
C PRO A 93 11.71 2.90 -14.96
N GLU A 94 12.12 2.45 -16.14
CA GLU A 94 12.46 1.05 -16.43
C GLU A 94 13.73 0.57 -15.72
N GLN A 95 14.63 1.49 -15.37
CA GLN A 95 15.86 1.17 -14.63
C GLN A 95 15.55 0.81 -13.17
N TRP A 96 14.44 1.30 -12.61
CA TRP A 96 14.07 1.03 -11.22
C TRP A 96 13.54 -0.39 -11.02
N VAL A 97 14.32 -1.24 -10.36
CA VAL A 97 13.97 -2.66 -10.15
C VAL A 97 12.91 -2.88 -9.07
N TYR A 98 12.71 -1.90 -8.18
CA TYR A 98 11.78 -1.99 -7.04
C TYR A 98 10.39 -1.43 -7.37
N SER A 99 9.99 -1.50 -8.65
CA SER A 99 8.66 -1.06 -9.12
C SER A 99 7.95 -2.19 -9.85
N SER A 100 6.62 -2.17 -9.80
CA SER A 100 5.76 -3.04 -10.59
C SER A 100 5.75 -2.71 -12.08
N LEU A 101 6.36 -1.60 -12.53
CA LEU A 101 6.41 -1.20 -13.93
C LEU A 101 6.91 -2.34 -14.85
N LYS A 102 7.99 -3.02 -14.45
CA LYS A 102 8.55 -4.16 -15.19
C LYS A 102 7.57 -5.31 -15.37
N ALA A 103 6.67 -5.51 -14.41
CA ALA A 103 5.64 -6.51 -14.52
C ALA A 103 4.62 -6.15 -15.61
N TYR A 104 4.36 -4.87 -15.91
CA TYR A 104 3.46 -4.49 -17.02
C TYR A 104 4.12 -4.62 -18.41
N THR A 105 5.44 -4.52 -18.49
CA THR A 105 6.18 -4.63 -19.76
C THR A 105 6.65 -6.05 -20.06
N SER A 106 6.66 -6.93 -19.05
CA SER A 106 7.08 -8.33 -19.16
C SER A 106 5.92 -9.25 -19.58
N ASP A 107 6.24 -10.30 -20.33
CA ASP A 107 5.32 -11.37 -20.71
C ASP A 107 5.27 -12.52 -19.67
N LEU A 108 6.08 -12.43 -18.60
CA LEU A 108 6.10 -13.44 -17.54
C LEU A 108 4.79 -13.46 -16.73
N PRO A 109 4.44 -14.58 -16.07
CA PRO A 109 3.32 -14.63 -15.13
C PRO A 109 3.51 -13.62 -13.97
N THR A 110 2.44 -12.91 -13.59
CA THR A 110 2.47 -11.97 -12.45
C THR A 110 1.14 -11.98 -11.71
N ASN A 111 1.17 -11.56 -10.44
CA ASN A 111 -0.03 -11.36 -9.63
C ASN A 111 -0.76 -10.02 -9.94
N ILE A 112 -0.33 -9.30 -10.98
CA ILE A 112 -0.92 -8.03 -11.37
C ILE A 112 -2.00 -8.28 -12.41
N HIS A 113 -3.18 -7.70 -12.19
CA HIS A 113 -4.27 -7.69 -13.17
C HIS A 113 -4.00 -6.69 -14.30
N ARG A 114 -2.99 -6.98 -15.14
CA ARG A 114 -2.51 -6.11 -16.22
C ARG A 114 -3.64 -5.56 -17.09
N GLU A 115 -4.55 -6.43 -17.52
CA GLU A 115 -5.64 -6.02 -18.42
C GLU A 115 -6.63 -5.05 -17.78
N THR A 116 -6.82 -5.10 -16.47
CA THR A 116 -7.64 -4.11 -15.77
C THR A 116 -6.97 -2.75 -15.81
N ILE A 117 -5.67 -2.70 -15.52
CA ILE A 117 -4.90 -1.46 -15.57
C ILE A 117 -4.83 -0.92 -16.99
N PHE A 118 -4.47 -1.76 -17.98
CA PHE A 118 -4.44 -1.34 -19.38
C PHE A 118 -5.78 -0.77 -19.84
N ARG A 119 -6.92 -1.37 -19.46
CA ARG A 119 -8.25 -0.83 -19.78
C ARG A 119 -8.47 0.57 -19.20
N TRP A 120 -7.98 0.88 -18.00
CA TRP A 120 -8.10 2.22 -17.43
C TRP A 120 -7.41 3.29 -18.30
N PHE A 121 -6.31 2.94 -18.97
CA PHE A 121 -5.60 3.83 -19.88
C PHE A 121 -6.09 3.76 -21.32
N GLY A 122 -7.10 2.94 -21.65
CA GLY A 122 -7.55 2.72 -23.03
C GLY A 122 -6.69 1.75 -23.85
N GLY A 123 -5.90 0.89 -23.18
CA GLY A 123 -5.11 -0.18 -23.76
C GLY A 123 -3.62 -0.12 -23.44
N LYS A 124 -2.89 -1.20 -23.72
CA LYS A 124 -1.44 -1.32 -23.46
C LYS A 124 -0.62 -0.21 -24.15
N LYS A 125 -0.95 0.13 -25.40
CA LYS A 125 -0.27 1.19 -26.16
C LYS A 125 -0.46 2.56 -25.49
N SER A 126 -1.69 2.89 -25.12
CA SER A 126 -2.03 4.14 -24.43
C SER A 126 -1.37 4.21 -23.05
N PHE A 127 -1.32 3.12 -22.30
CA PHE A 127 -0.55 3.02 -21.05
C PHE A 127 0.92 3.37 -21.28
N GLN A 128 1.57 2.75 -22.27
CA GLN A 128 2.98 3.00 -22.59
C GLN A 128 3.22 4.45 -23.02
N GLN A 129 2.36 5.01 -23.86
CA GLN A 129 2.46 6.39 -24.31
C GLN A 129 2.29 7.38 -23.15
N TYR A 130 1.30 7.13 -22.30
CA TYR A 130 1.04 7.95 -21.11
C TYR A 130 2.22 7.96 -20.14
N HIS A 131 2.95 6.84 -19.99
CA HIS A 131 4.13 6.78 -19.14
C HIS A 131 5.37 7.45 -19.73
N LYS A 132 5.46 7.56 -21.07
CA LYS A 132 6.57 8.21 -21.77
C LYS A 132 6.43 9.73 -21.88
N SER A 133 5.21 10.25 -21.90
CA SER A 133 4.94 11.67 -22.18
C SER A 133 5.20 12.57 -20.96
N LEU A 134 6.45 12.74 -20.52
CA LEU A 134 6.79 13.64 -19.41
C LEU A 134 6.42 15.10 -19.74
N LEU A 135 5.30 15.59 -19.24
CA LEU A 135 5.00 17.01 -19.25
C LEU A 135 5.34 17.60 -17.89
N ALA A 136 6.23 18.60 -17.84
CA ALA A 136 6.56 19.33 -16.61
C ALA A 136 5.33 19.91 -15.89
N LYS A 137 4.23 20.16 -16.62
CA LYS A 137 2.92 20.54 -16.05
C LYS A 137 2.26 19.44 -15.23
N GLU A 138 2.47 18.17 -15.57
CA GLU A 138 1.90 17.02 -14.85
C GLU A 138 2.64 16.77 -13.54
N ILE A 139 3.95 17.03 -13.47
CA ILE A 139 4.75 16.95 -12.23
C ILE A 139 4.22 17.95 -11.19
N LYS A 140 3.83 19.17 -11.59
CA LYS A 140 3.19 20.13 -10.67
C LYS A 140 1.82 19.64 -10.18
N LYS A 141 0.99 19.05 -11.06
CA LYS A 141 -0.30 18.44 -10.68
C LYS A 141 -0.10 17.30 -9.69
N ILE A 142 0.94 16.49 -9.87
CA ILE A 142 1.29 15.39 -8.97
C ILE A 142 1.51 15.88 -7.53
N ASN A 143 2.17 17.02 -7.34
CA ASN A 143 2.38 17.59 -6.00
C ASN A 143 1.06 18.00 -5.31
N GLU A 144 0.01 18.31 -6.08
CA GLU A 144 -1.33 18.54 -5.51
C GLU A 144 -1.97 17.24 -4.98
N TYR A 145 -1.49 16.09 -5.45
CA TYR A 145 -1.99 14.77 -5.09
C TYR A 145 -1.14 14.05 -4.04
N THR A 146 0.08 14.51 -3.77
CA THR A 146 1.02 13.93 -2.80
C THR A 146 1.03 14.71 -1.48
N PHE A 147 1.75 14.21 -0.47
CA PHE A 147 1.77 14.80 0.88
C PHE A 147 3.02 15.65 1.15
N GLU A 148 3.68 16.10 0.08
CA GLU A 148 4.91 16.89 0.11
C GLU A 148 4.62 18.38 0.32
#